data_AF-A0A9E3WYI0-F1
#
_entry.id   AF-A0A9E3WYI0-F1
#
_cell.length_a   1.000
_cell.length_b   1.000
_cell.length_c   1.000
_cell.angle_alpha   90.00
_cell.angle_beta   90.00
_cell.angle_gamma   90.00
#
_symmetry.space_group_name_H-M   'P 1'
#
loop_
_entity.id
_entity.type
_entity.pdbx_description
1 polymer ?
#
loop_
_entity_poly.entity_id
_entity_poly.type
_entity_poly.pdbx_seq_one_letter_code
_entity_poly.pdbx_strand_id
1 'polypeptide(L)'
;WTTELHEDDTHVIGTPISPLGYALPQPLQLIKAEWQLVLQNGDTVLDMHIPNFMPLELDLLKASLQRALEFFPRYHPERPFKAFICSSWIFNTQMGGMLPPTANLLAFQRQGYLFPLPSHGAGAMYFLFGNQLVDLQTAPQDTTLRRAVIAHIKAGGKLRHGGFFLYPEDVARFGQEPYR
;
A
#
# COMPACT_ATOMS: atom_id res chain seq x y z
N TRP A 1 -10.34 9.29 -16.57
CA TRP A 1 -11.41 10.18 -16.08
C TRP A 1 -10.88 10.91 -14.87
N THR A 2 -11.41 12.09 -14.59
CA THR A 2 -11.13 12.83 -13.36
C THR A 2 -12.32 12.63 -12.42
N THR A 3 -12.06 12.45 -11.13
CA THR A 3 -13.10 12.40 -10.10
C THR A 3 -13.06 13.69 -9.29
N GLU A 4 -14.20 14.04 -8.70
CA GLU A 4 -14.32 15.11 -7.73
C GLU A 4 -14.75 14.52 -6.38
N LEU A 5 -14.42 15.25 -5.31
CA LEU A 5 -14.89 15.00 -3.96
C LEU A 5 -15.65 16.25 -3.53
N HIS A 6 -16.93 16.07 -3.19
CA HIS A 6 -17.80 17.11 -2.68
C HIS A 6 -18.18 16.75 -1.26
N GLU A 7 -18.05 17.69 -0.33
CA GLU A 7 -18.34 17.47 1.09
C GLU A 7 -19.11 18.67 1.64
N ASP A 8 -20.25 18.39 2.26
CA ASP A 8 -21.05 19.36 3.02
C ASP A 8 -21.16 18.93 4.48
N ASP A 9 -21.94 19.64 5.30
CA ASP A 9 -22.09 19.36 6.74
C ASP A 9 -22.66 17.96 7.03
N THR A 10 -23.37 17.36 6.09
CA THR A 10 -24.15 16.12 6.26
C THR A 10 -23.71 14.97 5.37
N HIS A 11 -23.08 15.26 4.23
CA HIS A 11 -22.75 14.26 3.22
C HIS A 11 -21.32 14.38 2.69
N VAL A 12 -20.81 13.25 2.20
CA VAL A 12 -19.60 13.17 1.37
C VAL A 12 -19.96 12.46 0.08
N ILE A 13 -19.72 13.08 -1.07
CA ILE A 13 -19.96 12.52 -2.39
C ILE A 13 -18.62 12.42 -3.12
N GLY A 14 -18.23 11.21 -3.52
CA GLY A 14 -16.98 11.01 -4.24
C GLY A 14 -16.83 9.61 -4.78
N THR A 15 -15.74 9.37 -5.50
CA THR A 15 -15.42 8.04 -6.03
C THR A 15 -14.76 7.18 -4.95
N PRO A 16 -15.39 6.07 -4.50
CA PRO A 16 -14.80 5.20 -3.50
C PRO A 16 -13.52 4.52 -4.01
N ILE A 17 -12.58 4.30 -3.10
CA ILE A 17 -11.40 3.46 -3.34
C ILE A 17 -11.67 2.09 -2.75
N SER A 18 -11.59 1.04 -3.56
CA SER A 18 -11.65 -0.34 -3.12
C SER A 18 -10.49 -0.64 -2.15
N PRO A 19 -10.66 -1.51 -1.14
CA PRO A 19 -9.55 -2.00 -0.31
C PRO A 19 -8.41 -2.64 -1.11
N LEU A 20 -8.65 -2.97 -2.38
CA LEU A 20 -7.65 -3.49 -3.32
C LEU A 20 -6.86 -2.40 -4.06
N GLY A 21 -7.09 -1.11 -3.76
CA GLY A 21 -6.26 0.00 -4.24
C GLY A 21 -6.63 0.57 -5.61
N TYR A 22 -7.88 0.42 -6.03
CA TYR A 22 -8.39 1.04 -7.26
C TYR A 22 -9.70 1.79 -7.02
N ALA A 23 -9.91 2.85 -7.79
CA ALA A 23 -11.15 3.61 -7.79
C ALA A 23 -12.29 2.79 -8.40
N LEU A 24 -13.46 2.81 -7.74
CA LEU A 24 -14.68 2.24 -8.31
C LEU A 24 -15.24 3.15 -9.41
N PRO A 25 -16.00 2.63 -10.38
CA PRO A 25 -16.45 3.43 -11.52
C PRO A 25 -17.60 4.40 -11.18
N GLN A 26 -18.28 4.20 -10.06
CA GLN A 26 -19.46 4.98 -9.68
C GLN A 26 -19.19 5.78 -8.40
N PRO A 27 -19.47 7.09 -8.38
CA PRO A 27 -19.49 7.87 -7.16
C PRO A 27 -20.52 7.34 -6.17
N LEU A 28 -20.23 7.53 -4.89
CA LEU A 28 -21.10 7.20 -3.77
C LEU A 28 -21.36 8.46 -2.95
N GLN A 29 -22.58 8.57 -2.41
CA GLN A 29 -22.92 9.53 -1.38
C GLN A 29 -22.97 8.82 -0.03
N LEU A 30 -22.18 9.29 0.92
CA LEU A 30 -22.14 8.83 2.30
C LEU A 30 -22.84 9.85 3.20
N ILE A 31 -23.71 9.37 4.09
CA ILE A 31 -24.31 10.19 5.15
C ILE A 31 -23.34 10.22 6.33
N LYS A 32 -22.83 11.38 6.71
CA LYS A 32 -21.81 11.50 7.77
C LYS A 32 -22.26 10.93 9.12
N ALA A 33 -23.56 10.98 9.42
CA ALA A 33 -24.11 10.40 10.65
C ALA A 33 -24.07 8.86 10.69
N GLU A 34 -23.96 8.20 9.53
CA GLU A 34 -23.93 6.73 9.43
C GLU A 34 -22.49 6.18 9.32
N TRP A 35 -21.51 7.06 9.14
CA TRP A 35 -20.12 6.68 8.87
C TRP A 35 -19.18 7.28 9.90
N GLN A 36 -18.18 6.50 10.30
CA GLN A 36 -17.12 6.98 11.16
C GLN A 36 -15.99 7.58 10.29
N LEU A 37 -15.61 8.84 10.56
CA LEU A 37 -14.37 9.39 10.02
C LEU A 37 -13.17 8.79 10.76
N VAL A 38 -12.40 8.01 10.03
CA VAL A 38 -11.29 7.21 10.55
C VAL A 38 -9.93 7.86 10.35
N LEU A 39 -9.74 8.61 9.26
CA LEU A 39 -8.51 9.34 8.97
C LEU A 39 -8.82 10.57 8.12
N GLN A 40 -8.18 11.69 8.44
CA GLN A 40 -8.20 12.92 7.65
C GLN A 40 -6.84 13.63 7.68
N ASN A 41 -6.69 14.66 6.84
CA ASN A 41 -5.49 15.50 6.87
C ASN A 41 -5.30 16.12 8.27
N GLY A 42 -4.07 16.09 8.77
CA GLY A 42 -3.71 16.53 10.12
C GLY A 42 -3.70 15.41 11.17
N ASP A 43 -4.27 14.24 10.87
CA ASP A 43 -4.15 13.09 11.77
C ASP A 43 -2.72 12.55 11.82
N THR A 44 -2.30 12.11 13.01
CA THR A 44 -1.00 11.48 13.20
C THR A 44 -1.05 10.02 12.75
N VAL A 45 -0.05 9.62 11.96
CA VAL A 45 0.14 8.25 11.48
C VAL A 45 1.58 7.79 11.72
N LEU A 46 1.79 6.49 11.74
CA LEU A 46 3.12 5.90 11.69
C LEU A 46 3.45 5.52 10.25
N ASP A 47 4.37 6.26 9.63
CA ASP A 47 4.90 5.93 8.31
C ASP A 47 5.92 4.79 8.43
N MET A 48 5.68 3.70 7.71
CA MET A 48 6.48 2.50 7.72
C MET A 48 7.49 2.53 6.57
N HIS A 49 8.73 2.12 6.88
CA HIS A 49 9.75 1.87 5.87
C HIS A 49 10.09 0.38 5.82
N ILE A 50 10.36 -0.13 4.61
CA ILE A 50 10.69 -1.52 4.36
C ILE A 50 12.15 -1.60 3.93
N PRO A 51 13.05 -2.04 4.82
CA PRO A 51 14.46 -2.18 4.47
C PRO A 51 14.68 -3.28 3.43
N ASN A 52 15.74 -3.16 2.63
CA ASN A 52 16.07 -4.07 1.54
C ASN A 52 16.91 -5.29 1.95
N PHE A 53 17.23 -5.46 3.24
CA PHE A 53 18.16 -6.48 3.73
C PHE A 53 17.50 -7.66 4.45
N MET A 54 16.18 -7.64 4.65
CA MET A 54 15.41 -8.71 5.29
C MET A 54 14.35 -9.27 4.34
N PRO A 55 13.98 -10.56 4.48
CA PRO A 55 12.86 -11.10 3.74
C PRO A 55 11.55 -10.45 4.18
N LEU A 56 10.62 -10.29 3.24
CA LEU A 56 9.30 -9.71 3.48
C LEU A 56 8.33 -10.76 4.06
N GLU A 57 8.66 -11.32 5.21
CA GLU A 57 7.85 -12.36 5.87
C GLU A 57 6.78 -11.75 6.76
N LEU A 58 5.57 -12.33 6.74
CA LEU A 58 4.43 -11.82 7.50
C LEU A 58 4.68 -11.82 9.01
N ASP A 59 5.38 -12.82 9.54
CA ASP A 59 5.67 -12.90 10.97
C ASP A 59 6.63 -11.80 11.42
N LEU A 60 7.64 -11.48 10.61
CA LEU A 60 8.57 -10.37 10.87
C LEU A 60 7.85 -9.02 10.79
N LEU A 61 6.97 -8.85 9.81
CA LEU A 61 6.13 -7.65 9.68
C LEU A 61 5.21 -7.48 10.90
N LYS A 62 4.51 -8.55 11.30
CA LYS A 62 3.62 -8.54 12.47
C LYS A 62 4.38 -8.22 13.76
N ALA A 63 5.55 -8.83 13.97
CA ALA A 63 6.39 -8.55 15.12
C ALA A 63 6.88 -7.09 15.15
N SER A 64 7.17 -6.50 13.98
CA SER A 64 7.50 -5.07 13.88
C SER A 64 6.31 -4.17 14.26
N LEU A 65 5.12 -4.46 13.74
CA LEU A 65 3.89 -3.73 14.06
C LEU A 65 3.54 -3.81 15.55
N GLN A 66 3.63 -5.00 16.15
CA GLN A 66 3.38 -5.20 17.59
C GLN A 66 4.35 -4.38 18.46
N ARG A 67 5.64 -4.38 18.11
CA ARG A 67 6.62 -3.53 18.81
C ARG A 67 6.29 -2.04 18.69
N ALA A 68 5.78 -1.60 17.55
CA ALA A 68 5.35 -0.21 17.38
C ALA A 68 4.11 0.12 18.25
N LEU A 69 3.14 -0.79 18.35
CA LEU A 69 1.98 -0.64 19.23
C LEU A 69 2.37 -0.50 20.71
N GLU A 70 3.47 -1.10 21.14
CA GLU A 70 3.99 -0.95 22.51
C GLU A 70 4.85 0.32 22.67
N PHE A 71 5.70 0.60 21.69
CA PHE A 71 6.71 1.66 21.77
C PHE A 71 6.09 3.05 21.76
N PHE A 72 5.25 3.36 20.77
CA PHE A 72 4.78 4.75 20.58
C PHE A 72 3.86 5.21 21.72
N PRO A 73 2.88 4.43 22.20
CA PRO A 73 2.09 4.84 23.36
C PRO A 73 2.91 4.98 24.64
N ARG A 74 4.00 4.21 24.79
CA ARG A 74 4.87 4.29 25.97
C ARG A 74 5.77 5.53 25.98
N TYR A 75 6.35 5.87 24.83
CA TYR A 75 7.39 6.92 24.75
C TYR A 75 6.89 8.23 24.15
N HIS A 76 5.75 8.22 23.45
CA HIS A 76 5.08 9.38 22.86
C HIS A 76 3.57 9.39 23.15
N PRO A 77 3.14 9.27 24.43
CA PRO A 77 1.72 9.24 24.78
C PRO A 77 0.96 10.51 24.37
N GLU A 78 1.67 11.63 24.22
CA GLU A 78 1.13 12.92 23.78
C GLU A 78 0.79 12.98 22.27
N ARG A 79 1.16 11.94 21.50
CA ARG A 79 0.97 11.87 20.05
C ARG A 79 0.31 10.54 19.64
N PRO A 80 -0.97 10.33 19.97
CA PRO A 80 -1.67 9.13 19.54
C PRO A 80 -1.74 9.08 18.00
N PHE A 81 -1.41 7.93 17.43
CA PHE A 81 -1.51 7.70 16.00
C PHE A 81 -2.78 6.91 15.66
N LYS A 82 -3.33 7.14 14.47
CA LYS A 82 -4.57 6.49 14.01
C LYS A 82 -4.35 5.35 13.02
N ALA A 83 -3.19 5.28 12.39
CA ALA A 83 -2.91 4.31 11.34
C ALA A 83 -1.42 4.03 11.16
N PHE A 84 -1.13 2.84 10.63
CA PHE A 84 0.11 2.55 9.94
C PHE A 84 -0.06 2.86 8.45
N ILE A 85 0.82 3.67 7.89
CA ILE A 85 0.85 4.03 6.47
C ILE A 85 2.16 3.55 5.87
N CYS A 86 2.14 3.09 4.63
CA CYS A 86 3.37 2.88 3.87
C CYS A 86 3.13 3.28 2.42
N SER A 87 3.99 4.11 1.86
CA SER A 87 3.99 4.38 0.42
C SER A 87 5.18 3.66 -0.23
N SER A 88 4.90 2.79 -1.19
CA SER A 88 5.95 2.03 -1.85
C SER A 88 5.54 1.50 -3.22
N TRP A 89 6.53 1.26 -4.08
CA TRP A 89 6.35 0.56 -5.34
C TRP A 89 5.85 -0.87 -5.15
N ILE A 90 6.08 -1.46 -3.98
CA ILE A 90 5.60 -2.82 -3.69
C ILE A 90 4.09 -2.88 -3.56
N PHE A 91 3.39 -1.75 -3.37
CA PHE A 91 1.92 -1.68 -3.33
C PHE A 91 1.31 -1.39 -4.71
N ASN A 92 2.08 -1.56 -5.78
CA ASN A 92 1.55 -1.60 -7.13
C ASN A 92 0.53 -2.74 -7.24
N THR A 93 -0.74 -2.39 -7.44
CA THR A 93 -1.84 -3.36 -7.55
C THR A 93 -1.71 -4.29 -8.76
N GLN A 94 -0.95 -3.89 -9.78
CA GLN A 94 -0.69 -4.73 -10.97
C GLN A 94 0.21 -5.93 -10.66
N MET A 95 0.91 -5.93 -9.52
CA MET A 95 1.77 -7.04 -9.10
C MET A 95 0.99 -8.36 -8.98
N GLY A 96 -0.29 -8.30 -8.61
CA GLY A 96 -1.14 -9.50 -8.50
C GLY A 96 -1.32 -10.26 -9.82
N GLY A 97 -1.27 -9.57 -10.96
CA GLY A 97 -1.31 -10.20 -12.28
C GLY A 97 0.06 -10.62 -12.83
N MET A 98 1.14 -10.19 -12.17
CA MET A 98 2.52 -10.39 -12.62
C MET A 98 3.25 -11.48 -11.83
N LEU A 99 2.87 -11.70 -10.57
CA LEU A 99 3.57 -12.56 -9.62
C LEU A 99 2.73 -13.79 -9.27
N PRO A 100 3.37 -14.92 -8.89
CA PRO A 100 2.63 -16.07 -8.38
C PRO A 100 1.88 -15.69 -7.09
N PRO A 101 0.69 -16.28 -6.82
CA PRO A 101 -0.12 -15.97 -5.63
C PRO A 101 0.61 -16.15 -4.29
N THR A 102 1.63 -17.01 -4.28
CA THR A 102 2.49 -17.33 -3.13
C THR A 102 3.59 -16.29 -2.86
N ALA A 103 3.72 -15.25 -3.71
CA ALA A 103 4.74 -14.21 -3.50
C ALA A 103 4.48 -13.43 -2.19
N ASN A 104 5.51 -13.34 -1.35
CA ASN A 104 5.47 -12.61 -0.08
C ASN A 104 4.98 -11.15 -0.23
N LEU A 105 5.35 -10.48 -1.31
CA LEU A 105 4.86 -9.13 -1.63
C LEU A 105 3.34 -9.09 -1.72
N LEU A 106 2.72 -10.06 -2.40
CA LEU A 106 1.26 -10.14 -2.50
C LEU A 106 0.64 -10.53 -1.15
N ALA A 107 1.29 -11.41 -0.39
CA ALA A 107 0.84 -11.76 0.95
C ALA A 107 0.78 -10.53 1.87
N PHE A 108 1.79 -9.65 1.80
CA PHE A 108 1.79 -8.40 2.55
C PHE A 108 0.72 -7.42 2.06
N GLN A 109 0.58 -7.24 0.74
CA GLN A 109 -0.48 -6.41 0.15
C GLN A 109 -1.87 -6.77 0.65
N ARG A 110 -2.14 -8.06 0.92
CA ARG A 110 -3.43 -8.56 1.42
C ARG A 110 -3.73 -8.24 2.89
N GLN A 111 -2.74 -7.75 3.64
CA GLN A 111 -2.91 -7.45 5.07
C GLN A 111 -3.48 -6.06 5.37
N GLY A 112 -3.67 -5.22 4.34
CA GLY A 112 -4.09 -3.82 4.50
C GLY A 112 -5.04 -3.35 3.41
N TYR A 113 -5.58 -2.15 3.62
CA TYR A 113 -6.16 -1.36 2.55
C TYR A 113 -5.03 -0.89 1.65
N LEU A 114 -5.18 -1.09 0.34
CA LEU A 114 -4.36 -0.43 -0.64
C LEU A 114 -5.07 0.82 -1.12
N PHE A 115 -4.31 1.85 -1.50
CA PHE A 115 -4.86 3.05 -2.11
C PHE A 115 -3.94 3.59 -3.21
N PRO A 116 -4.50 4.23 -4.26
CA PRO A 116 -3.70 4.76 -5.35
C PRO A 116 -2.89 5.98 -4.89
N LEU A 117 -1.66 6.08 -5.39
CA LEU A 117 -0.83 7.27 -5.25
C LEU A 117 -0.39 7.75 -6.64
N PRO A 118 -0.16 9.07 -6.82
CA PRO A 118 0.49 9.58 -8.02
C PRO A 118 1.82 8.83 -8.26
N SER A 119 2.04 8.39 -9.50
CA SER A 119 3.22 7.58 -9.83
C SER A 119 3.79 7.93 -11.19
N HIS A 120 5.12 7.95 -11.24
CA HIS A 120 5.91 8.16 -12.46
C HIS A 120 6.66 6.88 -12.89
N GLY A 121 6.38 5.73 -12.25
CA GLY A 121 6.90 4.42 -12.66
C GLY A 121 8.39 4.13 -12.42
N ALA A 122 9.17 5.10 -11.94
CA ALA A 122 10.62 4.93 -11.78
C ALA A 122 11.05 4.23 -10.47
N GLY A 123 10.21 4.27 -9.41
CA GLY A 123 10.61 3.84 -8.07
C GLY A 123 11.09 2.38 -8.01
N ALA A 124 10.33 1.45 -8.58
CA ALA A 124 10.68 0.03 -8.51
C ALA A 124 12.00 -0.28 -9.25
N MET A 125 12.33 0.45 -10.31
CA MET A 125 13.54 0.19 -11.10
C MET A 125 14.79 0.34 -10.26
N TYR A 126 14.86 1.40 -9.47
CA TYR A 126 15.98 1.64 -8.55
C TYR A 126 16.11 0.51 -7.52
N PHE A 127 15.02 0.10 -6.87
CA PHE A 127 15.09 -0.95 -5.85
C PHE A 127 15.38 -2.34 -6.42
N LEU A 128 14.93 -2.63 -7.65
CA LEU A 128 15.14 -3.93 -8.28
C LEU A 128 16.50 -4.06 -8.95
N PHE A 129 17.03 -2.99 -9.52
CA PHE A 129 18.21 -3.04 -10.40
C PHE A 129 19.34 -2.08 -10.00
N GLY A 130 19.15 -1.28 -8.94
CA GLY A 130 20.13 -0.30 -8.48
C GLY A 130 20.20 0.99 -9.32
N ASN A 131 19.37 1.11 -10.36
CA ASN A 131 19.34 2.29 -11.25
C ASN A 131 17.90 2.55 -11.73
N GLN A 132 17.58 3.81 -11.99
CA GLN A 132 16.29 4.21 -12.57
C GLN A 132 16.23 3.95 -14.07
N LEU A 133 17.35 4.15 -14.78
CA LEU A 133 17.48 3.87 -16.21
C LEU A 133 18.19 2.55 -16.38
N VAL A 134 17.44 1.53 -16.79
CA VAL A 134 17.91 0.15 -16.92
C VAL A 134 17.69 -0.30 -18.35
N ASP A 135 18.74 -0.82 -19.00
CA ASP A 135 18.58 -1.52 -20.26
C ASP A 135 17.92 -2.88 -20.01
N LEU A 136 16.67 -3.02 -20.45
CA LEU A 136 15.86 -4.23 -20.25
C LEU A 136 16.36 -5.46 -21.04
N GLN A 137 17.32 -5.30 -21.97
CA GLN A 137 17.94 -6.43 -22.65
C GLN A 137 19.05 -7.08 -21.83
N THR A 138 19.76 -6.27 -21.04
CA THR A 138 20.92 -6.70 -20.24
C THR A 138 20.62 -6.78 -18.74
N ALA A 139 19.48 -6.27 -18.30
CA ALA A 139 19.04 -6.31 -16.91
C ALA A 139 19.04 -7.74 -16.33
N PRO A 140 19.47 -7.91 -15.06
CA PRO A 140 19.46 -9.21 -14.42
C PRO A 140 18.04 -9.77 -14.31
N GLN A 141 17.91 -11.08 -14.56
CA GLN A 141 16.65 -11.83 -14.57
C GLN A 141 16.72 -13.05 -13.64
N ASP A 142 17.57 -12.98 -12.62
CA ASP A 142 17.83 -13.99 -11.60
C ASP A 142 16.62 -14.25 -10.68
N THR A 143 15.78 -13.25 -10.42
CA THR A 143 14.58 -13.41 -9.58
C THR A 143 13.27 -13.40 -10.37
N THR A 144 12.25 -14.09 -9.84
CA THR A 144 10.89 -14.08 -10.42
C THR A 144 10.34 -12.67 -10.54
N LEU A 145 10.59 -11.82 -9.55
CA LEU A 145 10.14 -10.43 -9.56
C LEU A 145 10.80 -9.60 -10.66
N ARG A 146 12.13 -9.72 -10.85
CA ARG A 146 12.83 -9.03 -11.94
C ARG A 146 12.32 -9.47 -13.30
N ARG A 147 12.14 -10.78 -13.52
CA ARG A 147 11.58 -11.33 -14.78
C ARG A 147 10.17 -10.80 -15.05
N ALA A 148 9.30 -10.84 -14.05
CA ALA A 148 7.91 -10.38 -14.19
C ALA A 148 7.82 -8.88 -14.50
N VAL A 149 8.62 -8.06 -13.82
CA VAL A 149 8.69 -6.61 -14.07
C VAL A 149 9.24 -6.30 -15.47
N ILE A 150 10.30 -6.97 -15.90
CA ILE A 150 10.87 -6.79 -17.24
C ILE A 150 9.84 -7.18 -18.31
N ALA A 151 9.14 -8.31 -18.15
CA ALA A 151 8.10 -8.74 -19.07
C ALA A 151 6.95 -7.73 -19.15
N HIS A 152 6.48 -7.22 -18.01
CA HIS A 152 5.43 -6.19 -17.95
C HIS A 152 5.82 -4.93 -18.71
N ILE A 153 7.05 -4.43 -18.52
CA ILE A 153 7.52 -3.22 -19.21
C ILE A 153 7.71 -3.48 -20.71
N LYS A 154 8.28 -4.63 -21.11
CA LYS A 154 8.43 -5.01 -22.53
C LYS A 154 7.07 -5.13 -23.25
N ALA A 155 6.01 -5.49 -22.53
CA ALA A 155 4.64 -5.51 -23.04
C ALA A 155 3.97 -4.11 -23.11
N GLY A 156 4.71 -3.03 -22.85
CA GLY A 156 4.18 -1.66 -22.82
C GLY A 156 3.51 -1.26 -21.50
N GLY A 157 3.58 -2.14 -20.49
CA GLY A 157 3.09 -1.86 -19.15
C GLY A 157 3.94 -0.79 -18.45
N LYS A 158 3.28 0.01 -17.60
CA LYS A 158 3.95 0.96 -16.71
C LYS A 158 3.90 0.43 -15.29
N LEU A 159 4.98 0.63 -14.56
CA LEU A 159 4.99 0.39 -13.11
C LEU A 159 4.30 1.53 -12.39
N ARG A 160 3.77 1.23 -11.21
CA ARG A 160 3.05 2.20 -10.37
C ARG A 160 3.59 2.19 -8.95
N HIS A 161 3.17 3.21 -8.20
CA HIS A 161 3.34 3.32 -6.77
C HIS A 161 1.96 3.15 -6.12
N GLY A 162 1.94 2.67 -4.89
CA GLY A 162 0.70 2.56 -4.12
C GLY A 162 0.95 2.91 -2.67
N GLY A 163 -0.16 3.11 -1.97
CA GLY A 163 -0.20 3.23 -0.53
C GLY A 163 -0.75 1.97 0.11
N PHE A 164 -0.35 1.76 1.35
CA PHE A 164 -0.85 0.76 2.27
C PHE A 164 -1.34 1.47 3.53
N PHE A 165 -2.49 1.05 4.03
CA PHE A 165 -3.11 1.53 5.25
C PHE A 165 -3.53 0.33 6.10
N LEU A 166 -3.21 0.37 7.39
CA LEU A 166 -3.62 -0.62 8.37
C LEU A 166 -4.01 0.06 9.68
N TYR A 167 -5.17 -0.32 10.22
CA TYR A 167 -5.59 0.11 11.55
C TYR A 167 -4.72 -0.52 12.65
N PRO A 168 -4.36 0.23 13.70
CA PRO A 168 -3.64 -0.31 14.84
C PRO A 168 -4.35 -1.51 15.48
N GLU A 169 -5.67 -1.45 15.60
CA GLU A 169 -6.51 -2.53 16.14
C GLU A 169 -6.51 -3.80 15.28
N ASP A 170 -6.31 -3.67 13.97
CA ASP A 170 -6.31 -4.81 13.05
C ASP A 170 -4.95 -5.54 13.00
N VAL A 171 -3.91 -5.05 13.69
CA VAL A 171 -2.63 -5.77 13.82
C VAL A 171 -2.82 -7.16 14.44
N ALA A 172 -3.80 -7.35 15.32
CA ALA A 172 -4.14 -8.66 15.88
C ALA A 172 -4.55 -9.66 14.78
N ARG A 173 -5.26 -9.18 13.76
CA ARG A 173 -5.76 -9.93 12.59
C ARG A 173 -4.73 -10.02 11.45
N PHE A 174 -3.56 -9.37 11.58
CA PHE A 174 -2.49 -9.49 10.60
C PHE A 174 -2.07 -10.96 10.42
N GLY A 175 -2.03 -11.39 9.15
CA GLY A 175 -1.90 -12.79 8.72
C GLY A 175 -3.22 -13.43 8.28
N GLN A 176 -4.36 -12.79 8.53
CA GLN A 176 -5.70 -13.30 8.20
C GLN A 176 -6.38 -12.52 7.07
N GLU A 177 -5.64 -11.63 6.40
CA GLU A 177 -6.16 -10.81 5.28
C GLU A 177 -7.40 -9.99 5.68
N PRO A 178 -7.32 -9.11 6.70
CA PRO A 178 -8.48 -8.51 7.37
C PRO A 178 -9.42 -7.64 6.50
N TYR A 179 -9.01 -7.33 5.27
CA TYR A 179 -9.71 -6.47 4.31
C TYR A 179 -9.88 -7.15 2.95
N ARG A 180 -9.98 -8.47 2.93
CA ARG A 180 -10.24 -9.29 1.76
C ARG A 180 -11.56 -10.04 1.91
#